data_AF-S9QJR6-F1
#
_entry.id   AF-S9QJR6-F1
#
_cell.length_a   1.000
_cell.length_b   1.000
_cell.length_c   1.000
_cell.angle_alpha   90.00
_cell.angle_beta   90.00
_cell.angle_gamma   90.00
#
_symmetry.space_group_name_H-M   'P 1'
#
loop_
_entity.id
_entity.type
_entity.pdbx_description
1 polymer ?
#
loop_
_entity_poly.entity_id
_entity_poly.type
_entity_poly.pdbx_seq_one_letter_code
_entity_poly.pdbx_strand_id
1 'polypeptide(L)'
;MILLPLVLAAACRSHSHDGDAEHGHAHGHDAADERPALSWTHWTEASELFIELPALVRGEESPCAAHVTKLEGFAALAEGRVSVVLRGDSGEERFDSQGPSVPGIFRPVVKPAAPGKRRLLVEIRAPGLSADHDLGDVTVFESTAAARAGIPEQPEVPGRIPFLKEQQWPIEFATALVSEHALRPTLRATGEVRARSDGEILVRAPAAGRVATSGKAFPRLGEQVAVDDPLGAIAPRLEAADVASLELAVTRAELELRFAERERERLEKLRAEGAVPDRRVEEAVHATQDAQASLGAARRRLEQFRRVQRTAGSGEGTVALRAPLSGTVTEVHVAPGAFVEAGTPLFRVTDLTQLWLEARVPEIDVGRLGTPRGASFFVEGSDEAIELPADALVARGHVIDPLTRTLPLVFAVDNAGGRWAVGVFARVLLVNGEERRALAVPESSVVDDSGVSVVFVQVEGESFERRVVRLGARDRGHVEVLSGVRAGEHVVTRGAWSVKLAASSGAIPAHGHSH
;
A
#
# COMPACT_ATOMS: atom_id res chain seq x y z
N MET A 1 28.55 -18.47 -55.28
CA MET A 1 29.83 -19.20 -55.40
C MET A 1 29.69 -20.50 -54.61
N ILE A 2 29.75 -21.64 -55.32
CA ILE A 2 30.07 -23.01 -54.84
C ILE A 2 28.96 -23.69 -53.98
N LEU A 3 28.08 -24.54 -54.54
CA LEU A 3 28.20 -26.00 -54.80
C LEU A 3 28.51 -26.84 -53.53
N LEU A 4 27.54 -27.55 -52.92
CA LEU A 4 27.06 -28.94 -53.18
C LEU A 4 28.12 -30.03 -52.80
N PRO A 5 27.78 -31.33 -52.66
CA PRO A 5 26.95 -32.10 -51.69
C PRO A 5 27.78 -33.18 -50.93
N LEU A 6 27.16 -34.00 -50.05
CA LEU A 6 27.43 -35.45 -50.06
C LEU A 6 26.30 -36.29 -49.46
N VAL A 7 26.04 -37.40 -50.13
CA VAL A 7 25.07 -38.46 -49.87
C VAL A 7 25.85 -39.71 -49.39
N LEU A 8 25.19 -40.59 -48.62
CA LEU A 8 25.08 -42.06 -48.80
C LEU A 8 25.45 -42.95 -47.57
N ALA A 9 24.45 -43.79 -47.24
CA ALA A 9 24.50 -45.22 -46.93
C ALA A 9 24.85 -45.76 -45.51
N ALA A 10 24.01 -46.73 -45.17
CA ALA A 10 23.94 -47.56 -43.97
C ALA A 10 25.00 -48.68 -43.92
N ALA A 11 25.30 -49.18 -42.72
CA ALA A 11 25.41 -50.61 -42.43
C ALA A 11 25.47 -50.90 -40.91
N CYS A 12 24.85 -52.01 -40.55
CA CYS A 12 24.58 -52.55 -39.22
C CYS A 12 25.83 -52.85 -38.36
N ARG A 13 25.66 -52.82 -37.03
CA ARG A 13 26.19 -53.86 -36.15
C ARG A 13 25.32 -54.04 -34.90
N SER A 14 24.84 -55.27 -34.80
CA SER A 14 24.08 -55.93 -33.75
C SER A 14 24.75 -55.87 -32.38
N HIS A 15 23.96 -55.63 -31.34
CA HIS A 15 24.17 -56.25 -30.02
C HIS A 15 22.82 -56.79 -29.53
N SER A 16 22.79 -58.10 -29.40
CA SER A 16 21.77 -58.93 -28.80
C SER A 16 21.79 -58.78 -27.29
N HIS A 17 20.62 -58.66 -26.66
CA HIS A 17 20.39 -59.26 -25.36
C HIS A 17 18.98 -59.84 -25.30
N ASP A 18 18.95 -61.10 -24.88
CA ASP A 18 17.79 -61.94 -24.61
C ASP A 18 16.78 -61.30 -23.66
N GLY A 19 15.52 -61.69 -23.80
CA GLY A 19 14.46 -61.33 -22.86
C GLY A 19 13.09 -61.77 -23.36
N ASP A 20 12.85 -63.07 -23.23
CA ASP A 20 11.59 -63.76 -22.94
C ASP A 20 10.28 -63.34 -23.65
N ALA A 21 9.73 -64.35 -24.32
CA ALA A 21 8.35 -64.40 -24.76
C ALA A 21 7.41 -64.34 -23.55
N GLU A 22 6.64 -63.25 -23.44
CA GLU A 22 5.40 -63.25 -22.67
C GLU A 22 4.20 -62.91 -23.56
N HIS A 23 3.21 -63.78 -23.43
CA HIS A 23 1.93 -63.84 -24.09
C HIS A 23 1.23 -62.50 -24.26
N GLY A 24 0.97 -62.13 -25.52
CA GLY A 24 -0.03 -61.13 -25.86
C GLY A 24 -1.43 -61.63 -25.50
N HIS A 25 -1.89 -61.31 -24.30
CA HIS A 25 -3.32 -61.26 -23.99
C HIS A 25 -3.84 -59.87 -24.32
N ALA A 26 -4.27 -59.71 -25.57
CA ALA A 26 -5.16 -58.65 -25.96
C ALA A 26 -6.50 -58.85 -25.23
N HIS A 27 -6.66 -58.26 -24.05
CA HIS A 27 -7.98 -58.03 -23.48
C HIS A 27 -8.54 -56.75 -24.11
N GLY A 28 -9.21 -56.93 -25.25
CA GLY A 28 -10.23 -55.99 -25.68
C GLY A 28 -11.36 -56.04 -24.66
N HIS A 29 -11.37 -55.10 -23.72
CA HIS A 29 -12.61 -54.74 -23.04
C HIS A 29 -13.40 -53.93 -24.06
N ASP A 30 -14.52 -54.50 -24.50
CA ASP A 30 -15.49 -53.81 -25.35
C ASP A 30 -15.89 -52.50 -24.66
N ALA A 31 -15.69 -51.36 -25.33
CA ALA A 31 -16.27 -50.07 -24.96
C ALA A 31 -17.82 -50.10 -24.87
N ALA A 32 -18.43 -51.24 -25.19
CA ALA A 32 -19.86 -51.49 -25.10
C ALA A 32 -20.36 -51.71 -23.66
N ASP A 33 -19.51 -52.02 -22.67
CA ASP A 33 -19.96 -52.36 -21.30
C ASP A 33 -19.73 -51.24 -20.25
N GLU A 34 -19.15 -50.11 -20.64
CA GLU A 34 -18.91 -49.00 -19.71
C GLU A 34 -20.19 -48.19 -19.43
N ARG A 35 -20.47 -47.96 -18.14
CA ARG A 35 -21.56 -47.09 -17.67
C ARG A 35 -21.15 -45.62 -17.86
N PRO A 36 -22.04 -44.75 -18.37
CA PRO A 36 -21.71 -43.33 -18.51
C PRO A 36 -21.45 -42.72 -17.14
N ALA A 37 -20.38 -41.94 -17.02
CA ALA A 37 -20.06 -41.21 -15.80
C ALA A 37 -20.79 -39.87 -15.77
N LEU A 38 -21.26 -39.49 -14.58
CA LEU A 38 -21.82 -38.17 -14.30
C LEU A 38 -20.90 -37.48 -13.30
N SER A 39 -20.66 -36.20 -13.53
CA SER A 39 -19.82 -35.37 -12.69
C SER A 39 -20.58 -34.14 -12.19
N TRP A 40 -20.30 -33.74 -10.96
CA TRP A 40 -20.86 -32.54 -10.35
C TRP A 40 -19.78 -31.77 -9.63
N THR A 41 -19.86 -30.45 -9.71
CA THR A 41 -19.11 -29.55 -8.84
C THR A 41 -20.08 -28.69 -8.07
N HIS A 42 -19.97 -28.67 -6.74
CA HIS A 42 -20.88 -27.94 -5.88
C HIS A 42 -20.10 -27.28 -4.73
N TRP A 43 -20.44 -26.03 -4.43
CA TRP A 43 -19.86 -25.26 -3.34
C TRP A 43 -20.89 -25.04 -2.23
N THR A 44 -20.44 -25.17 -0.99
CA THR A 44 -21.11 -24.62 0.19
C THR A 44 -20.29 -23.43 0.70
N GLU A 45 -20.64 -22.88 1.86
CA GLU A 45 -19.82 -21.85 2.51
C GLU A 45 -18.46 -22.38 2.99
N ALA A 46 -18.34 -23.71 3.23
CA ALA A 46 -17.18 -24.30 3.90
C ALA A 46 -16.40 -25.30 3.02
N SER A 47 -17.03 -25.87 1.99
CA SER A 47 -16.42 -26.91 1.16
C SER A 47 -16.79 -26.80 -0.31
N GLU A 48 -15.86 -27.19 -1.16
CA GLU A 48 -16.10 -27.55 -2.55
C GLU A 48 -16.10 -29.08 -2.65
N LEU A 49 -17.09 -29.62 -3.36
CA LEU A 49 -17.19 -31.02 -3.73
C LEU A 49 -17.11 -31.11 -5.25
N PHE A 50 -16.13 -31.86 -5.75
CA PHE A 50 -16.15 -32.41 -7.09
C PHE A 50 -16.39 -33.91 -6.96
N ILE A 51 -17.45 -34.44 -7.57
CA ILE A 51 -17.77 -35.86 -7.50
C ILE A 51 -18.02 -36.43 -8.87
N GLU A 52 -17.39 -37.57 -9.14
CA GLU A 52 -17.62 -38.40 -10.31
C GLU A 52 -18.30 -39.70 -9.88
N LEU A 53 -19.42 -40.01 -10.50
CA LEU A 53 -20.27 -41.15 -10.16
C LEU A 53 -20.76 -41.81 -11.45
N PRO A 54 -20.44 -43.08 -11.69
CA PRO A 54 -21.05 -43.87 -12.76
C PRO A 54 -22.58 -43.86 -12.64
N ALA A 55 -23.27 -43.90 -13.76
CA ALA A 55 -24.72 -43.94 -13.78
C ALA A 55 -25.27 -45.03 -12.85
N LEU A 56 -26.21 -44.61 -12.01
CA LEU A 56 -26.78 -45.44 -10.97
C LEU A 56 -27.70 -46.50 -11.59
N VAL A 57 -27.38 -47.78 -11.37
CA VAL A 57 -28.20 -48.91 -11.81
C VAL A 57 -28.65 -49.70 -10.59
N ARG A 58 -29.92 -50.07 -10.56
CA ARG A 58 -30.51 -50.83 -9.46
C ARG A 58 -29.73 -52.12 -9.18
N GLY A 59 -29.28 -52.29 -7.94
CA GLY A 59 -28.58 -53.49 -7.48
C GLY A 59 -27.12 -53.59 -7.91
N GLU A 60 -26.62 -52.66 -8.73
CA GLU A 60 -25.23 -52.62 -9.18
C GLU A 60 -24.41 -51.62 -8.36
N GLU A 61 -23.15 -51.97 -8.12
CA GLU A 61 -22.22 -51.11 -7.41
C GLU A 61 -21.70 -50.01 -8.34
N SER A 62 -21.75 -48.78 -7.86
CA SER A 62 -21.29 -47.59 -8.56
C SER A 62 -20.23 -46.94 -7.68
N PRO A 63 -18.94 -47.32 -7.84
CA PRO A 63 -17.86 -46.69 -7.09
C PRO A 63 -17.75 -45.23 -7.53
N CYS A 64 -17.76 -44.31 -6.57
CA CYS A 64 -17.63 -42.88 -6.85
C CYS A 64 -16.31 -42.33 -6.33
N ALA A 65 -15.84 -41.27 -6.96
CA ALA A 65 -14.69 -40.49 -6.51
C ALA A 65 -15.22 -39.12 -6.06
N ALA A 66 -15.23 -38.88 -4.75
CA ALA A 66 -15.64 -37.61 -4.16
C ALA A 66 -14.40 -36.85 -3.70
N HIS A 67 -14.02 -35.82 -4.47
CA HIS A 67 -12.92 -34.92 -4.18
C HIS A 67 -13.44 -33.75 -3.33
N VAL A 68 -13.01 -33.70 -2.07
CA VAL A 68 -13.47 -32.72 -1.09
C VAL A 68 -12.34 -31.74 -0.78
N THR A 69 -12.60 -30.48 -1.08
CA THR A 69 -11.71 -29.35 -0.77
C THR A 69 -12.33 -28.52 0.34
N LYS A 70 -11.56 -28.24 1.40
CA LYS A 70 -11.93 -27.25 2.42
C LYS A 70 -11.69 -25.85 1.84
N LEU A 71 -12.71 -25.00 1.84
CA LEU A 71 -12.56 -23.63 1.31
C LEU A 71 -11.69 -22.77 2.21
N GLU A 72 -11.67 -23.06 3.52
CA GLU A 72 -10.63 -22.53 4.39
C GLU A 72 -9.27 -23.13 3.98
N GLY A 73 -8.40 -22.27 3.44
CA GLY A 73 -7.07 -22.64 2.99
C GLY A 73 -7.02 -23.42 1.66
N PHE A 74 -8.16 -23.74 1.04
CA PHE A 74 -8.24 -24.48 -0.25
C PHE A 74 -7.49 -25.81 -0.26
N ALA A 75 -7.51 -26.52 0.87
CA ALA A 75 -6.76 -27.75 1.08
C ALA A 75 -7.63 -29.01 1.00
N ALA A 76 -7.01 -30.13 0.62
CA ALA A 76 -7.64 -31.44 0.65
C ALA A 76 -8.16 -31.79 2.06
N LEU A 77 -9.35 -32.38 2.16
CA LEU A 77 -9.86 -32.87 3.44
C LEU A 77 -9.10 -34.14 3.87
N ALA A 78 -8.32 -34.04 4.96
CA ALA A 78 -7.41 -35.10 5.39
C ALA A 78 -8.10 -36.28 6.12
N GLU A 79 -9.25 -36.04 6.75
CA GLU A 79 -9.97 -37.03 7.53
C GLU A 79 -11.47 -36.71 7.59
N GLY A 80 -12.27 -37.67 8.04
CA GLY A 80 -13.72 -37.52 8.19
C GLY A 80 -14.51 -38.61 7.49
N ARG A 81 -15.77 -38.32 7.20
CA ARG A 81 -16.71 -39.21 6.53
C ARG A 81 -17.42 -38.46 5.42
N VAL A 82 -17.56 -39.13 4.28
CA VAL A 82 -18.42 -38.69 3.18
C VAL A 82 -19.54 -39.72 3.02
N SER A 83 -20.77 -39.25 2.99
CA SER A 83 -21.98 -40.06 2.86
C SER A 83 -22.75 -39.62 1.62
N VAL A 84 -22.91 -40.52 0.64
CA VAL A 84 -23.81 -40.29 -0.49
C VAL A 84 -25.21 -40.72 -0.08
N VAL A 85 -26.18 -39.82 -0.19
CA VAL A 85 -27.57 -40.04 0.22
C VAL A 85 -28.49 -39.91 -0.99
N LEU A 86 -29.29 -40.95 -1.24
CA LEU A 86 -30.34 -40.96 -2.26
C LEU A 86 -31.70 -40.87 -1.56
N ARG A 87 -32.44 -39.79 -1.79
CA ARG A 87 -33.77 -39.58 -1.18
C ARG A 87 -34.85 -39.56 -2.26
N GLY A 88 -35.95 -40.29 -2.06
CA GLY A 88 -37.10 -40.27 -2.96
C GLY A 88 -38.28 -41.07 -2.44
N ASP A 89 -39.24 -41.37 -3.32
CA ASP A 89 -40.48 -42.08 -2.97
C ASP A 89 -40.25 -43.48 -2.40
N SER A 90 -39.16 -44.13 -2.82
CA SER A 90 -38.73 -45.44 -2.30
C SER A 90 -37.86 -45.37 -1.05
N GLY A 91 -37.81 -44.20 -0.39
CA GLY A 91 -37.11 -43.97 0.87
C GLY A 91 -35.74 -43.29 0.73
N GLU A 92 -35.02 -43.26 1.84
CA GLU A 92 -33.66 -42.73 1.95
C GLU A 92 -32.65 -43.88 2.04
N GLU A 93 -31.64 -43.86 1.18
CA GLU A 93 -30.52 -44.81 1.17
C GLU A 93 -29.22 -44.03 1.38
N ARG A 94 -28.36 -44.48 2.29
CA ARG A 94 -27.09 -43.82 2.64
C ARG A 94 -25.91 -44.77 2.40
N PHE A 95 -24.87 -44.26 1.75
CA PHE A 95 -23.65 -44.99 1.40
C PHE A 95 -22.43 -44.23 1.93
N ASP A 96 -21.77 -44.80 2.94
CA ASP A 96 -20.71 -44.12 3.68
C ASP A 96 -19.31 -44.53 3.21
N SER A 97 -18.39 -43.57 3.22
CA SER A 97 -16.94 -43.77 3.11
C SER A 97 -16.26 -43.17 4.34
N GLN A 98 -15.57 -44.00 5.13
CA GLN A 98 -14.80 -43.53 6.29
C GLN A 98 -13.37 -43.23 5.86
N GLY A 99 -12.95 -41.99 6.04
CA GLY A 99 -11.62 -41.53 5.67
C GLY A 99 -11.41 -41.45 4.15
N PRO A 100 -10.49 -40.59 3.71
CA PRO A 100 -10.13 -40.54 2.30
C PRO A 100 -9.10 -41.62 1.95
N SER A 101 -9.12 -42.11 0.71
CA SER A 101 -8.13 -43.05 0.15
C SER A 101 -6.75 -42.40 -0.06
N VAL A 102 -6.78 -41.13 -0.46
CA VAL A 102 -5.66 -40.17 -0.52
C VAL A 102 -6.25 -38.86 -0.03
N PRO A 103 -5.54 -38.00 0.74
CA PRO A 103 -6.13 -36.77 1.29
C PRO A 103 -7.01 -36.03 0.27
N GLY A 104 -8.27 -35.77 0.64
CA GLY A 104 -9.29 -35.16 -0.19
C GLY A 104 -10.17 -36.12 -1.01
N ILE A 105 -9.72 -37.34 -1.32
CA ILE A 105 -10.43 -38.27 -2.22
C ILE A 105 -11.11 -39.39 -1.43
N PHE A 106 -12.43 -39.32 -1.32
CA PHE A 106 -13.27 -40.34 -0.69
C PHE A 106 -13.87 -41.25 -1.76
N ARG A 107 -14.01 -42.54 -1.43
CA ARG A 107 -14.53 -43.55 -2.35
C ARG A 107 -15.76 -44.28 -1.80
N PRO A 108 -16.92 -43.62 -1.67
CA PRO A 108 -18.18 -44.32 -1.40
C PRO A 108 -18.52 -45.28 -2.55
N VAL A 109 -19.19 -46.40 -2.22
CA VAL A 109 -19.74 -47.32 -3.22
C VAL A 109 -21.26 -47.27 -3.12
N VAL A 110 -21.89 -46.71 -4.16
CA VAL A 110 -23.34 -46.52 -4.19
C VAL A 110 -24.01 -47.73 -4.84
N LYS A 111 -24.96 -48.36 -4.14
CA LYS A 111 -25.68 -49.56 -4.62
C LYS A 111 -27.17 -49.42 -4.34
N PRO A 112 -27.92 -48.72 -5.21
CA PRO A 112 -29.33 -48.41 -4.95
C PRO A 112 -30.22 -49.65 -5.09
N ALA A 113 -31.14 -49.85 -4.16
CA ALA A 113 -32.02 -51.02 -4.14
C ALA A 113 -33.21 -50.92 -5.11
N ALA A 114 -33.67 -49.69 -5.40
CA ALA A 114 -34.84 -49.42 -6.21
C ALA A 114 -34.59 -48.34 -7.29
N PRO A 115 -35.13 -48.54 -8.51
CA PRO A 115 -35.01 -47.60 -9.62
C PRO A 115 -35.94 -46.40 -9.44
N GLY A 116 -35.74 -45.35 -10.24
CA GLY A 116 -36.57 -44.14 -10.23
C GLY A 116 -35.78 -42.85 -9.98
N LYS A 117 -36.50 -41.73 -9.97
CA LYS A 117 -35.90 -40.42 -9.67
C LYS A 117 -35.59 -40.31 -8.18
N ARG A 118 -34.37 -39.88 -7.87
CA ARG A 118 -33.86 -39.65 -6.51
C ARG A 118 -33.22 -38.28 -6.44
N ARG A 119 -33.32 -37.62 -5.29
CA ARG A 119 -32.48 -36.47 -4.97
C ARG A 119 -31.14 -36.98 -4.43
N LEU A 120 -30.05 -36.52 -5.03
CA LEU A 120 -28.69 -36.87 -4.68
C LEU A 120 -28.12 -35.83 -3.73
N LEU A 121 -27.81 -36.25 -2.50
CA LEU A 121 -27.09 -35.42 -1.54
C LEU A 121 -25.75 -36.06 -1.18
N VAL A 122 -24.76 -35.24 -0.85
CA VAL A 122 -23.48 -35.68 -0.33
C VAL A 122 -23.22 -34.95 0.98
N GLU A 123 -23.24 -35.70 2.08
CA GLU A 123 -23.02 -35.20 3.44
C GLU A 123 -21.56 -35.42 3.83
N ILE A 124 -20.90 -34.36 4.29
CA ILE A 124 -19.50 -34.38 4.73
C ILE A 124 -19.47 -34.10 6.23
N ARG A 125 -18.83 -34.97 6.99
CA ARG A 125 -18.67 -34.85 8.45
C ARG A 125 -17.21 -35.08 8.83
N ALA A 126 -16.54 -34.04 9.28
CA ALA A 126 -15.14 -34.09 9.71
C ALA A 126 -14.91 -33.13 10.90
N PRO A 127 -13.80 -33.27 11.65
CA PRO A 127 -13.43 -32.29 12.67
C PRO A 127 -13.32 -30.88 12.06
N GLY A 128 -14.13 -29.95 12.57
CA GLY A 128 -14.16 -28.56 12.08
C GLY A 128 -14.88 -28.33 10.74
N LEU A 129 -15.47 -29.36 10.13
CA LEU A 129 -16.23 -29.23 8.88
C LEU A 129 -17.49 -30.10 8.89
N SER A 130 -18.64 -29.45 8.69
CA SER A 130 -19.91 -30.12 8.43
C SER A 130 -20.59 -29.42 7.26
N ALA A 131 -20.80 -30.14 6.16
CA ALA A 131 -21.38 -29.58 4.94
C ALA A 131 -22.31 -30.60 4.27
N ASP A 132 -23.39 -30.10 3.68
CA ASP A 132 -24.34 -30.90 2.90
C ASP A 132 -24.40 -30.32 1.48
N HIS A 133 -24.04 -31.13 0.49
CA HIS A 133 -24.08 -30.76 -0.92
C HIS A 133 -25.33 -31.38 -1.56
N ASP A 134 -26.24 -30.55 -2.05
CA ASP A 134 -27.43 -31.00 -2.75
C ASP A 134 -27.19 -30.92 -4.26
N LEU A 135 -27.00 -32.08 -4.89
CA LEU A 135 -26.63 -32.20 -6.31
C LEU A 135 -27.87 -32.28 -7.22
N GLY A 136 -29.07 -32.15 -6.65
CA GLY A 136 -30.33 -32.18 -7.38
C GLY A 136 -30.81 -33.60 -7.70
N ASP A 137 -31.63 -33.71 -8.74
CA ASP A 137 -32.28 -34.96 -9.12
C ASP A 137 -31.38 -35.83 -10.02
N VAL A 138 -31.25 -37.11 -9.67
CA VAL A 138 -30.59 -38.16 -10.44
C VAL A 138 -31.56 -39.29 -10.72
N THR A 139 -31.35 -40.04 -11.81
CA THR A 139 -32.15 -41.22 -12.14
C THR A 139 -31.38 -42.49 -11.81
N VAL A 140 -31.99 -43.37 -11.02
CA VAL A 140 -31.53 -44.76 -10.87
C VAL A 140 -32.20 -45.60 -11.96
N PHE A 141 -31.39 -46.14 -12.88
CA PHE A 141 -31.85 -46.91 -14.03
C PHE A 141 -32.11 -48.38 -13.68
N GLU A 142 -33.00 -49.02 -14.44
CA GLU A 142 -33.30 -50.45 -14.33
C GLU A 142 -32.15 -51.34 -14.85
N SER A 143 -31.33 -50.82 -15.77
CA SER A 143 -30.21 -51.54 -16.37
C SER A 143 -29.18 -50.57 -16.97
N THR A 144 -27.96 -51.05 -17.18
CA THR A 144 -26.89 -50.31 -17.88
C THR A 144 -27.29 -49.86 -19.28
N ALA A 145 -28.05 -50.68 -20.01
CA ALA A 145 -28.56 -50.30 -21.34
C ALA A 145 -29.51 -49.08 -21.27
N ALA A 146 -30.36 -49.01 -20.24
CA ALA A 146 -31.24 -47.87 -20.01
C ALA A 146 -30.46 -46.62 -19.59
N ALA A 147 -29.39 -46.77 -18.80
CA ALA A 147 -28.52 -45.67 -18.42
C ALA A 147 -27.85 -45.01 -19.63
N ARG A 148 -27.25 -45.81 -20.53
CA ARG A 148 -26.65 -45.30 -21.78
C ARG A 148 -27.66 -44.63 -22.70
N ALA A 149 -28.88 -45.16 -22.79
CA ALA A 149 -29.93 -44.56 -23.62
C ALA A 149 -30.49 -43.26 -23.01
N GLY A 150 -30.47 -43.14 -21.67
CA GLY A 150 -31.03 -42.02 -20.93
C GLY A 150 -30.05 -40.88 -20.65
N ILE A 151 -28.74 -41.15 -20.67
CA ILE A 151 -27.69 -40.13 -20.48
C ILE A 151 -27.03 -39.89 -21.84
N PRO A 152 -27.27 -38.74 -22.48
CA PRO A 152 -26.56 -38.40 -23.70
C PRO A 152 -25.07 -38.23 -23.41
N GLU A 153 -24.22 -38.73 -24.31
CA GLU A 153 -22.78 -38.43 -24.28
C GLU A 153 -22.60 -36.91 -24.33
N GLN A 154 -21.86 -36.38 -23.36
CA GLN A 154 -21.54 -34.96 -23.34
C GLN A 154 -20.40 -34.72 -24.35
N PRO A 155 -20.59 -33.86 -25.36
CA PRO A 155 -19.51 -33.53 -26.28
C PRO A 155 -18.39 -32.83 -25.50
N GLU A 156 -17.14 -33.27 -25.71
CA GLU A 156 -15.97 -32.55 -25.20
C GLU A 156 -16.04 -31.10 -25.67
N VAL A 157 -15.98 -30.16 -24.73
CA VAL A 157 -15.95 -28.72 -25.03
C VAL A 157 -14.50 -28.36 -25.36
N PRO A 158 -14.16 -28.03 -26.62
CA PRO A 158 -12.78 -27.73 -26.99
C PRO A 158 -12.28 -26.49 -26.25
N GLY A 159 -11.02 -26.52 -25.80
CA GLY A 159 -10.38 -25.38 -25.13
C GLY A 159 -10.57 -25.32 -23.61
N ARG A 160 -11.21 -26.33 -23.00
CA ARG A 160 -11.13 -26.55 -21.54
C ARG A 160 -9.71 -26.91 -21.13
N ILE A 161 -9.30 -26.39 -19.98
CA ILE A 161 -7.98 -26.60 -19.38
C ILE A 161 -8.16 -27.60 -18.23
N PRO A 162 -7.67 -28.84 -18.36
CA PRO A 162 -7.69 -29.80 -17.27
C PRO A 162 -6.64 -29.42 -16.23
N PHE A 163 -7.05 -29.36 -14.96
CA PHE A 163 -6.17 -29.13 -13.83
C PHE A 163 -6.73 -29.88 -12.60
N LEU A 164 -6.17 -31.05 -12.32
CA LEU A 164 -6.73 -32.02 -11.35
C LEU A 164 -6.67 -31.51 -9.91
N LYS A 165 -7.53 -32.01 -9.03
CA LYS A 165 -7.55 -31.59 -7.61
C LYS A 165 -6.23 -31.89 -6.91
N GLU A 166 -5.59 -33.00 -7.26
CA GLU A 166 -4.27 -33.41 -6.76
C GLU A 166 -3.14 -32.49 -7.26
N GLN A 167 -3.36 -31.73 -8.33
CA GLN A 167 -2.45 -30.67 -8.78
C GLN A 167 -2.76 -29.32 -8.10
N GLN A 168 -4.03 -29.09 -7.72
CA GLN A 168 -4.49 -27.89 -7.03
C GLN A 168 -4.05 -27.86 -5.55
N TRP A 169 -4.27 -28.95 -4.80
CA TRP A 169 -4.03 -28.97 -3.35
C TRP A 169 -2.58 -28.75 -2.89
N PRO A 170 -1.53 -29.17 -3.61
CA PRO A 170 -0.15 -28.95 -3.19
C PRO A 170 0.35 -27.51 -3.39
N ILE A 171 -0.38 -26.67 -4.12
CA ILE A 171 0.02 -25.28 -4.40
C ILE A 171 -0.89 -24.31 -3.64
N GLU A 172 -0.49 -23.04 -3.60
CA GLU A 172 -1.35 -21.97 -3.09
C GLU A 172 -2.47 -21.68 -4.12
N PHE A 173 -3.48 -22.53 -4.15
CA PHE A 173 -4.64 -22.41 -5.03
C PHE A 173 -5.79 -21.70 -4.30
N ALA A 174 -6.60 -20.94 -5.04
CA ALA A 174 -7.86 -20.44 -4.53
C ALA A 174 -8.76 -20.01 -5.68
N THR A 175 -10.06 -20.11 -5.44
CA THR A 175 -11.08 -19.50 -6.29
C THR A 175 -11.93 -18.53 -5.49
N ALA A 176 -12.63 -17.64 -6.17
CA ALA A 176 -13.61 -16.76 -5.56
C ALA A 176 -14.87 -16.70 -6.41
N LEU A 177 -16.01 -16.60 -5.73
CA LEU A 177 -17.30 -16.41 -6.36
C LEU A 177 -17.37 -15.03 -7.03
N VAL A 178 -17.71 -15.01 -8.30
CA VAL A 178 -18.05 -13.80 -9.04
C VAL A 178 -19.41 -13.31 -8.55
N SER A 179 -19.43 -12.19 -7.83
CA SER A 179 -20.64 -11.64 -7.22
C SER A 179 -20.68 -10.12 -7.32
N GLU A 180 -21.80 -9.52 -6.92
CA GLU A 180 -21.92 -8.06 -6.92
C GLU A 180 -21.23 -7.46 -5.70
N HIS A 181 -20.30 -6.54 -5.93
CA HIS A 181 -19.65 -5.77 -4.87
C HIS A 181 -20.03 -4.30 -4.98
N ALA A 182 -20.11 -3.64 -3.83
CA ALA A 182 -20.21 -2.18 -3.77
C ALA A 182 -18.83 -1.61 -4.12
N LEU A 183 -18.74 -0.94 -5.26
CA LEU A 183 -17.51 -0.33 -5.77
C LEU A 183 -17.68 1.17 -5.87
N ARG A 184 -16.68 1.90 -5.39
CA ARG A 184 -16.52 3.33 -5.64
C ARG A 184 -15.54 3.50 -6.80
N PRO A 185 -15.89 4.22 -7.88
CA PRO A 185 -14.91 4.62 -8.88
C PRO A 185 -13.74 5.33 -8.20
N THR A 186 -12.54 4.82 -8.41
CA THR A 186 -11.31 5.42 -7.89
C THR A 186 -10.34 5.75 -9.01
N LEU A 187 -9.52 6.78 -8.76
CA LEU A 187 -8.41 7.16 -9.59
C LEU A 187 -7.10 6.94 -8.83
N ARG A 188 -6.17 6.23 -9.45
CA ARG A 188 -4.87 5.93 -8.84
C ARG A 188 -3.96 7.16 -8.93
N ALA A 189 -3.35 7.51 -7.81
CA ALA A 189 -2.34 8.54 -7.67
C ALA A 189 -1.20 8.03 -6.80
N THR A 190 -0.01 8.61 -6.97
CA THR A 190 1.08 8.46 -6.01
C THR A 190 0.93 9.55 -4.95
N GLY A 191 1.43 9.30 -3.74
CA GLY A 191 1.32 10.24 -2.64
C GLY A 191 2.58 10.29 -1.79
N GLU A 192 2.72 11.37 -1.05
CA GLU A 192 3.80 11.60 -0.10
C GLU A 192 3.22 12.25 1.15
N VAL A 193 3.54 11.74 2.33
CA VAL A 193 3.15 12.37 3.59
C VAL A 193 4.14 13.48 3.91
N ARG A 194 3.64 14.70 4.10
CA ARG A 194 4.41 15.93 4.31
C ARG A 194 4.06 16.58 5.64
N ALA A 195 5.02 17.32 6.19
CA ALA A 195 4.72 18.23 7.29
C ALA A 195 3.76 19.33 6.80
N ARG A 196 2.94 19.84 7.72
CA ARG A 196 2.12 21.01 7.45
C ARG A 196 3.00 22.21 7.15
N SER A 197 2.63 23.03 6.16
CA SER A 197 3.41 24.21 5.78
C SER A 197 3.57 25.24 6.90
N ASP A 198 2.59 25.37 7.79
CA ASP A 198 2.64 26.22 9.01
C ASP A 198 2.87 25.40 10.30
N GLY A 199 3.09 24.08 10.18
CA GLY A 199 3.45 23.19 11.29
C GLY A 199 4.94 22.91 11.38
N GLU A 200 5.77 23.46 10.49
CA GLU A 200 7.22 23.28 10.50
C GLU A 200 7.93 24.63 10.59
N ILE A 201 8.82 24.79 11.56
CA ILE A 201 9.64 26.00 11.70
C ILE A 201 11.12 25.63 11.87
N LEU A 202 11.94 26.23 11.01
CA LEU A 202 13.39 26.23 11.12
C LEU A 202 13.84 27.39 12.02
N VAL A 203 14.19 27.07 13.26
CA VAL A 203 14.73 28.01 14.24
C VAL A 203 16.14 28.42 13.82
N ARG A 204 16.33 29.73 13.59
CA ARG A 204 17.60 30.33 13.17
C ARG A 204 18.20 31.16 14.29
N ALA A 205 19.52 31.32 14.26
CA ALA A 205 20.23 32.21 15.18
C ALA A 205 19.78 33.68 14.98
N PRO A 206 19.25 34.35 16.02
CA PRO A 206 18.84 35.75 15.90
C PRO A 206 20.03 36.74 15.86
N ALA A 207 21.20 36.32 16.32
CA ALA A 207 22.43 37.09 16.31
C ALA A 207 23.67 36.17 16.23
N ALA A 208 24.81 36.72 15.82
CA ALA A 208 26.08 35.99 15.83
C ALA A 208 26.60 35.80 17.27
N GLY A 209 27.11 34.62 17.59
CA GLY A 209 27.60 34.31 18.93
C GLY A 209 27.84 32.83 19.18
N ARG A 210 28.20 32.51 20.43
CA ARG A 210 28.43 31.13 20.86
C ARG A 210 27.14 30.53 21.42
N VAL A 211 26.75 29.36 20.92
CA VAL A 211 25.60 28.62 21.43
C VAL A 211 25.92 28.04 22.80
N ALA A 212 25.03 28.27 23.75
CA ALA A 212 25.11 27.80 25.12
C ALA A 212 23.80 27.08 25.51
N THR A 213 23.86 26.26 26.56
CA THR A 213 22.67 25.65 27.15
C THR A 213 21.98 26.65 28.08
N SER A 214 20.65 26.67 28.08
CA SER A 214 19.83 27.55 28.91
C SER A 214 19.24 26.79 30.11
N GLY A 215 20.10 26.34 31.03
CA GLY A 215 19.70 25.68 32.28
C GLY A 215 19.12 24.25 32.15
N LYS A 216 18.51 23.89 31.02
CA LYS A 216 18.14 22.52 30.64
C LYS A 216 19.22 21.87 29.74
N ALA A 217 19.11 20.55 29.56
CA ALA A 217 19.91 19.83 28.58
C ALA A 217 19.65 20.39 27.16
N PHE A 218 20.66 20.28 26.29
CA PHE A 218 20.52 20.69 24.90
C PHE A 218 19.52 19.79 24.17
N PRO A 219 18.60 20.34 23.34
CA PRO A 219 17.58 19.55 22.68
C PRO A 219 18.15 18.44 21.80
N ARG A 220 17.48 17.28 21.82
CA ARG A 220 17.85 16.11 21.00
C ARG A 220 16.87 15.88 19.87
N LEU A 221 17.34 15.21 18.81
CA LEU A 221 16.48 14.70 17.76
C LEU A 221 15.37 13.81 18.37
N GLY A 222 14.11 14.07 18.00
CA GLY A 222 12.94 13.36 18.51
C GLY A 222 12.38 13.88 19.84
N GLU A 223 13.01 14.89 20.45
CA GLU A 223 12.51 15.48 21.70
C GLU A 223 11.22 16.29 21.45
N GLN A 224 10.23 16.13 22.32
CA GLN A 224 9.01 16.94 22.32
C GLN A 224 9.25 18.24 23.07
N VAL A 225 8.81 19.35 22.47
CA VAL A 225 8.92 20.69 23.05
C VAL A 225 7.56 21.38 22.96
N ALA A 226 7.19 22.13 23.99
CA ALA A 226 6.04 23.01 23.96
C ALA A 226 6.44 24.39 23.41
N VAL A 227 5.46 25.19 22.99
CA VAL A 227 5.69 26.61 22.70
C VAL A 227 6.41 27.29 23.86
N ASP A 228 7.36 28.16 23.54
CA ASP A 228 8.24 28.89 24.47
C ASP A 228 9.24 28.05 25.28
N ASP A 229 9.28 26.72 25.09
CA ASP A 229 10.27 25.89 25.76
C ASP A 229 11.70 26.31 25.37
N PRO A 230 12.64 26.31 26.33
CA PRO A 230 14.01 26.72 26.09
C PRO A 230 14.74 25.69 25.22
N LEU A 231 15.20 26.12 24.04
CA LEU A 231 16.03 25.33 23.13
C LEU A 231 17.54 25.59 23.32
N GLY A 232 17.90 26.66 24.04
CA GLY A 232 19.27 27.06 24.30
C GLY A 232 19.40 28.58 24.43
N ALA A 233 20.61 29.09 24.32
CA ALA A 233 20.86 30.52 24.26
C ALA A 233 22.07 30.83 23.38
N ILE A 234 22.15 32.04 22.83
CA ILE A 234 23.33 32.52 22.12
C ILE A 234 23.99 33.61 22.96
N ALA A 235 25.26 33.41 23.32
CA ALA A 235 26.11 34.42 23.92
C ALA A 235 26.79 35.24 22.82
N PRO A 236 26.37 36.49 22.56
CA PRO A 236 26.97 37.31 21.52
C PRO A 236 28.44 37.57 21.80
N ARG A 237 29.28 37.54 20.75
CA ARG A 237 30.68 37.98 20.87
C ARG A 237 30.70 39.50 20.77
N LEU A 238 30.78 40.17 21.91
CA LEU A 238 31.09 41.60 21.95
C LEU A 238 32.60 41.75 21.72
N GLU A 239 33.01 42.33 20.59
CA GLU A 239 34.42 42.59 20.33
C GLU A 239 34.93 43.70 21.27
N ALA A 240 36.11 43.51 21.87
CA ALA A 240 36.75 44.51 22.72
C ALA A 240 37.06 45.84 21.97
N ALA A 241 37.09 45.79 20.63
CA ALA A 241 37.28 46.94 19.76
C ALA A 241 36.11 47.96 19.83
N ASP A 242 34.91 47.52 20.19
CA ASP A 242 33.73 48.41 20.26
C ASP A 242 33.75 49.30 21.50
N VAL A 243 34.21 48.81 22.65
CA VAL A 243 34.28 49.63 23.88
C VAL A 243 35.35 50.71 23.74
N ALA A 244 36.55 50.34 23.30
CA ALA A 244 37.66 51.27 23.18
C ALA A 244 37.36 52.40 22.16
N SER A 245 36.68 52.08 21.06
CA SER A 245 36.27 53.08 20.06
C SER A 245 35.15 53.99 20.56
N LEU A 246 34.19 53.47 21.32
CA LEU A 246 33.14 54.27 21.97
C LEU A 246 33.70 55.18 23.07
N GLU A 247 34.67 54.71 23.86
CA GLU A 247 35.38 55.52 24.85
C GLU A 247 36.18 56.64 24.20
N LEU A 248 36.89 56.35 23.10
CA LEU A 248 37.58 57.37 22.30
C LEU A 248 36.61 58.44 21.78
N ALA A 249 35.41 58.05 21.32
CA ALA A 249 34.39 58.99 20.86
C ALA A 249 33.90 59.92 21.98
N VAL A 250 33.74 59.41 23.21
CA VAL A 250 33.42 60.22 24.39
C VAL A 250 34.56 61.20 24.69
N THR A 251 35.81 60.72 24.76
CA THR A 251 36.97 61.58 25.04
C THR A 251 37.12 62.69 24.01
N ARG A 252 36.91 62.40 22.72
CA ARG A 252 36.95 63.41 21.65
C ARG A 252 35.87 64.47 21.83
N ALA A 253 34.63 64.07 22.08
CA ALA A 253 33.52 65.02 22.28
C ALA A 253 33.72 65.89 23.54
N GLU A 254 34.35 65.35 24.60
CA GLU A 254 34.72 66.14 25.80
C GLU A 254 35.80 67.18 25.52
N LEU A 255 36.74 66.88 24.63
CA LEU A 255 37.77 67.84 24.22
C LEU A 255 37.17 68.95 23.34
N GLU A 256 36.27 68.60 22.43
CA GLU A 256 35.57 69.56 21.56
C GLU A 256 34.69 70.50 22.39
N LEU A 257 33.93 69.98 23.37
CA LEU A 257 33.15 70.82 24.28
C LEU A 257 34.03 71.78 25.09
N ARG A 258 35.13 71.28 25.69
CA ARG A 258 36.08 72.13 26.44
C ARG A 258 36.74 73.20 25.58
N PHE A 259 36.90 72.97 24.29
CA PHE A 259 37.40 73.98 23.36
C PHE A 259 36.34 75.04 23.08
N ALA A 260 35.11 74.62 22.75
CA ALA A 260 34.00 75.53 22.48
C ALA A 260 33.65 76.42 23.69
N GLU A 261 33.66 75.87 24.91
CA GLU A 261 33.41 76.62 26.14
C GLU A 261 34.44 77.71 26.39
N ARG A 262 35.74 77.39 26.21
CA ARG A 262 36.83 78.36 26.37
C ARG A 262 36.77 79.47 25.32
N GLU A 263 36.42 79.12 24.09
CA GLU A 263 36.28 80.09 23.01
C GLU A 263 35.07 81.01 23.24
N ARG A 264 33.94 80.45 23.70
CA ARG A 264 32.77 81.24 24.11
C ARG A 264 33.12 82.21 25.25
N GLU A 265 33.78 81.73 26.30
CA GLU A 265 34.19 82.57 27.44
C GLU A 265 35.11 83.71 26.99
N ARG A 266 36.07 83.42 26.10
CA ARG A 266 36.98 84.41 25.53
C ARG A 266 36.22 85.48 24.73
N LEU A 267 35.29 85.07 23.87
CA LEU A 267 34.50 85.98 23.05
C LEU A 267 33.48 86.79 23.87
N GLU A 268 32.91 86.23 24.93
CA GLU A 268 32.04 86.96 25.87
C GLU A 268 32.80 88.08 26.58
N LYS A 269 34.04 87.82 27.02
CA LYS A 269 34.94 88.83 27.61
C LYS A 269 35.25 89.95 26.61
N LEU A 270 35.66 89.60 25.39
CA LEU A 270 35.97 90.57 24.33
C LEU A 270 34.74 91.40 23.90
N ARG A 271 33.53 90.81 23.93
CA ARG A 271 32.29 91.54 23.66
C ARG A 271 32.03 92.58 24.75
N ALA A 272 32.28 92.23 26.02
CA ALA A 272 32.13 93.16 27.14
C ALA A 272 33.07 94.39 27.00
N GLU A 273 34.20 94.21 26.33
CA GLU A 273 35.18 95.26 26.01
C GLU A 273 34.88 95.99 24.67
N GLY A 274 33.80 95.62 23.96
CA GLY A 274 33.44 96.19 22.66
C GLY A 274 34.33 95.77 21.48
N ALA A 275 35.17 94.74 21.67
CA ALA A 275 36.21 94.33 20.72
C ALA A 275 35.75 93.29 19.67
N VAL A 276 34.57 92.67 19.84
CA VAL A 276 33.99 91.71 18.87
C VAL A 276 32.49 91.93 18.69
N PRO A 277 31.93 91.70 17.48
CA PRO A 277 30.49 91.79 17.23
C PRO A 277 29.68 90.71 17.97
N ASP A 278 28.44 91.03 18.38
CA ASP A 278 27.53 90.10 19.10
C ASP A 278 27.33 88.77 18.37
N ARG A 279 27.23 88.81 17.04
CA ARG A 279 27.12 87.63 16.17
C ARG A 279 28.22 86.59 16.44
N ARG A 280 29.46 87.03 16.73
CA ARG A 280 30.58 86.10 17.02
C ARG A 280 30.37 85.35 18.33
N VAL A 281 29.77 86.00 19.32
CA VAL A 281 29.43 85.35 20.59
C VAL A 281 28.27 84.39 20.41
N GLU A 282 27.25 84.77 19.64
CA GLU A 282 26.13 83.88 19.29
C GLU A 282 26.62 82.62 18.55
N GLU A 283 27.52 82.75 17.58
CA GLU A 283 28.16 81.63 16.89
C GLU A 283 28.91 80.70 17.87
N ALA A 284 29.60 81.25 18.87
CA ALA A 284 30.31 80.46 19.90
C ALA A 284 29.37 79.78 20.91
N VAL A 285 28.23 80.42 21.24
CA VAL A 285 27.16 79.82 22.04
C VAL A 285 26.60 78.59 21.33
N HIS A 286 26.27 78.72 20.03
CA HIS A 286 25.79 77.59 19.22
C HIS A 286 26.82 76.46 19.13
N ALA A 287 28.09 76.78 18.87
CA ALA A 287 29.16 75.78 18.82
C ALA A 287 29.31 75.01 20.16
N THR A 288 29.09 75.68 21.30
CA THR A 288 29.10 75.04 22.61
C THR A 288 27.91 74.10 22.80
N GLN A 289 26.71 74.51 22.37
CA GLN A 289 25.50 73.68 22.43
C GLN A 289 25.65 72.43 21.56
N ASP A 290 26.19 72.56 20.35
CA ASP A 290 26.44 71.45 19.44
C ASP A 290 27.45 70.44 20.00
N ALA A 291 28.54 70.93 20.59
CA ALA A 291 29.53 70.08 21.24
C ALA A 291 28.96 69.37 22.47
N GLN A 292 28.08 70.02 23.23
CA GLN A 292 27.40 69.44 24.38
C GLN A 292 26.41 68.35 23.97
N ALA A 293 25.65 68.57 22.89
CA ALA A 293 24.74 67.57 22.33
C ALA A 293 25.50 66.35 21.81
N SER A 294 26.65 66.57 21.16
CA SER A 294 27.54 65.53 20.65
C SER A 294 28.13 64.66 21.77
N LEU A 295 28.58 65.29 22.87
CA LEU A 295 29.02 64.58 24.07
C LEU A 295 27.89 63.76 24.69
N GLY A 296 26.69 64.33 24.79
CA GLY A 296 25.51 63.61 25.28
C GLY A 296 25.17 62.38 24.43
N ALA A 297 25.28 62.49 23.10
CA ALA A 297 25.06 61.37 22.19
C ALA A 297 26.14 60.27 22.33
N ALA A 298 27.41 60.65 22.44
CA ALA A 298 28.51 59.72 22.64
C ALA A 298 28.38 58.94 23.95
N ARG A 299 28.03 59.63 25.06
CA ARG A 299 27.80 59.00 26.37
C ARG A 299 26.63 58.02 26.35
N ARG A 300 25.49 58.41 25.76
CA ARG A 300 24.33 57.52 25.64
C ARG A 300 24.65 56.24 24.86
N ARG A 301 25.42 56.33 23.78
CA ARG A 301 25.86 55.15 23.01
C ARG A 301 26.75 54.21 23.84
N LEU A 302 27.72 54.77 24.58
CA LEU A 302 28.58 53.99 25.47
C LEU A 302 27.78 53.33 26.61
N GLU A 303 26.82 54.04 27.20
CA GLU A 303 25.94 53.50 28.25
C GLU A 303 25.03 52.39 27.73
N GLN A 304 24.45 52.54 26.54
CA GLN A 304 23.66 51.51 25.89
C GLN A 304 24.49 50.26 25.64
N PHE A 305 25.71 50.41 25.13
CA PHE A 305 26.64 49.30 24.95
C PHE A 305 27.00 48.63 26.28
N ARG A 306 27.37 49.40 27.31
CA ARG A 306 27.68 48.89 28.65
C ARG A 306 26.49 48.23 29.33
N ARG A 307 25.25 48.62 28.99
CA ARG A 307 24.04 47.94 29.46
C ARG A 307 23.96 46.55 28.83
N VAL A 308 24.08 46.45 27.51
CA VAL A 308 24.14 45.16 26.79
C VAL A 308 25.29 44.27 27.30
N GLN A 309 26.47 44.85 27.53
CA GLN A 309 27.63 44.13 28.06
C GLN A 309 27.44 43.65 29.51
N ARG A 310 26.85 44.45 30.39
CA ARG A 310 26.55 44.04 31.77
C ARG A 310 25.54 42.91 31.82
N THR A 311 24.52 42.99 30.96
CA THR A 311 23.61 41.86 30.76
C THR A 311 24.44 40.66 30.28
N ALA A 312 25.31 40.79 29.27
CA ALA A 312 26.13 39.69 28.74
C ALA A 312 27.12 39.06 29.74
N GLY A 313 27.66 39.83 30.70
CA GLY A 313 28.64 39.37 31.68
C GLY A 313 28.07 38.65 32.91
N SER A 314 26.78 38.80 33.22
CA SER A 314 26.11 38.11 34.34
C SER A 314 25.51 36.74 33.96
N GLY A 315 25.71 36.30 32.71
CA GLY A 315 24.91 35.21 32.11
C GLY A 315 23.53 35.67 31.62
N GLU A 316 23.15 36.94 31.84
CA GLU A 316 21.83 37.47 31.46
C GLU A 316 21.75 37.99 30.01
N GLY A 317 22.87 38.24 29.33
CA GLY A 317 22.92 38.82 27.98
C GLY A 317 23.23 37.77 26.94
N THR A 318 22.72 36.58 27.21
CA THR A 318 22.48 35.58 26.18
C THR A 318 21.10 35.83 25.58
N VAL A 319 20.97 35.64 24.27
CA VAL A 319 19.68 35.68 23.60
C VAL A 319 19.07 34.29 23.74
N ALA A 320 17.98 34.18 24.50
CA ALA A 320 17.29 32.91 24.69
C ALA A 320 16.71 32.41 23.35
N LEU A 321 16.98 31.16 23.03
CA LEU A 321 16.36 30.43 21.92
C LEU A 321 15.17 29.67 22.48
N ARG A 322 13.99 29.93 21.94
CA ARG A 322 12.74 29.31 22.37
C ARG A 322 12.07 28.57 21.22
N ALA A 323 11.32 27.53 21.55
CA ALA A 323 10.51 26.81 20.58
C ALA A 323 9.34 27.71 20.10
N PRO A 324 9.21 27.93 18.79
CA PRO A 324 8.18 28.83 18.25
C PRO A 324 6.79 28.18 18.19
N LEU A 325 6.72 26.86 18.27
CA LEU A 325 5.50 26.05 18.29
C LEU A 325 5.71 24.81 19.15
N SER A 326 4.61 24.20 19.59
CA SER A 326 4.62 22.88 20.22
C SER A 326 4.80 21.80 19.16
N GLY A 327 5.77 20.91 19.32
CA GLY A 327 6.06 19.87 18.34
C GLY A 327 7.26 19.01 18.72
N THR A 328 7.90 18.42 17.71
CA THR A 328 9.07 17.55 17.85
C THR A 328 10.29 18.17 17.17
N VAL A 329 11.45 18.09 17.80
CA VAL A 329 12.72 18.49 17.19
C VAL A 329 13.11 17.46 16.12
N THR A 330 12.93 17.79 14.85
CA THR A 330 13.16 16.91 13.71
C THR A 330 14.55 17.04 13.10
N GLU A 331 15.24 18.15 13.34
CA GLU A 331 16.64 18.34 12.93
C GLU A 331 17.40 19.15 13.98
N VAL A 332 18.67 18.81 14.19
CA VAL A 332 19.63 19.57 15.02
C VAL A 332 20.86 19.86 14.16
N HIS A 333 21.10 21.13 13.87
CA HIS A 333 22.18 21.57 12.96
C HIS A 333 23.39 22.16 13.69
N VAL A 334 23.36 22.23 15.01
CA VAL A 334 24.37 22.91 15.80
C VAL A 334 24.77 22.10 17.03
N ALA A 335 26.05 22.15 17.40
CA ALA A 335 26.56 21.57 18.62
C ALA A 335 26.61 22.62 19.75
N PRO A 336 26.40 22.21 21.02
CA PRO A 336 26.65 23.08 22.17
C PRO A 336 28.07 23.66 22.13
N GLY A 337 28.21 24.96 22.36
CA GLY A 337 29.50 25.65 22.33
C GLY A 337 30.01 26.03 20.95
N ALA A 338 29.30 25.70 19.86
CA ALA A 338 29.63 26.16 18.52
C ALA A 338 29.40 27.68 18.36
N PHE A 339 30.19 28.31 17.50
CA PHE A 339 29.96 29.69 17.08
C PHE A 339 29.07 29.70 15.84
N VAL A 340 28.06 30.55 15.81
CA VAL A 340 27.10 30.69 14.71
C VAL A 340 26.96 32.16 14.32
N GLU A 341 26.61 32.39 13.05
CA GLU A 341 26.28 33.73 12.53
C GLU A 341 24.78 33.98 12.62
N ALA A 342 24.36 35.25 12.48
CA ALA A 342 22.94 35.56 12.38
C ALA A 342 22.31 34.86 11.16
N GLY A 343 21.16 34.20 11.35
CA GLY A 343 20.45 33.47 10.30
C GLY A 343 20.86 32.00 10.13
N THR A 344 21.94 31.55 10.78
CA THR A 344 22.36 30.13 10.76
C THR A 344 21.23 29.24 11.28
N PRO A 345 20.82 28.18 10.56
CA PRO A 345 19.82 27.23 11.04
C PRO A 345 20.36 26.44 12.25
N LEU A 346 19.53 26.30 13.28
CA LEU A 346 19.92 25.66 14.54
C LEU A 346 19.11 24.39 14.79
N PHE A 347 17.78 24.52 14.75
CA PHE A 347 16.86 23.42 15.02
C PHE A 347 15.68 23.48 14.06
N ARG A 348 15.13 22.33 13.70
CA ARG A 348 13.80 22.25 13.08
C ARG A 348 12.82 21.68 14.08
N VAL A 349 11.73 22.39 14.30
CA VAL A 349 10.62 21.95 15.16
C VAL A 349 9.40 21.75 14.28
N THR A 350 8.82 20.55 14.33
CA THR A 350 7.70 20.15 13.48
C THR A 350 6.56 19.62 14.33
N ASP A 351 5.35 20.13 14.13
CA ASP A 351 4.11 19.52 14.59
C ASP A 351 3.81 18.28 13.75
N LEU A 352 4.03 17.10 14.35
CA LEU A 352 3.81 15.80 13.71
C LEU A 352 2.42 15.22 14.00
N THR A 353 1.57 15.94 14.76
CA THR A 353 0.24 15.43 15.16
C THR A 353 -0.77 15.49 14.02
N GLN A 354 -0.56 16.40 13.06
CA GLN A 354 -1.36 16.50 11.84
C GLN A 354 -0.41 16.62 10.65
N LEU A 355 -0.62 15.78 9.63
CA LEU A 355 0.21 15.68 8.44
C LEU A 355 -0.60 15.90 7.14
N TRP A 356 0.13 16.19 6.06
CA TRP A 356 -0.42 16.51 4.74
C TRP A 356 -0.15 15.32 3.84
N LEU A 357 -1.18 14.64 3.35
CA LEU A 357 -1.00 13.69 2.25
C LEU A 357 -1.10 14.47 0.93
N GLU A 358 0.04 14.65 0.27
CA GLU A 358 0.09 15.22 -1.07
C GLU A 358 -0.07 14.09 -2.10
N ALA A 359 -1.27 13.95 -2.66
CA ALA A 359 -1.56 13.03 -3.76
C ALA A 359 -1.29 13.71 -5.11
N ARG A 360 -0.54 13.04 -5.98
CA ARG A 360 -0.12 13.51 -7.30
C ARG A 360 -0.89 12.79 -8.39
N VAL A 361 -1.81 13.51 -9.02
CA VAL A 361 -2.66 12.98 -10.10
C VAL A 361 -1.96 13.17 -11.45
N PRO A 362 -1.70 12.12 -12.23
CA PRO A 362 -1.13 12.24 -13.58
C PRO A 362 -1.98 13.15 -14.48
N GLU A 363 -1.33 13.97 -15.31
CA GLU A 363 -2.00 14.92 -16.22
C GLU A 363 -3.08 14.26 -17.10
N ILE A 364 -2.81 13.06 -17.61
CA ILE A 364 -3.75 12.29 -18.45
C ILE A 364 -5.07 11.95 -17.75
N ASP A 365 -5.05 11.89 -16.43
CA ASP A 365 -6.17 11.47 -15.58
C ASP A 365 -6.92 12.66 -14.96
N VAL A 366 -6.39 13.88 -15.07
CA VAL A 366 -6.99 15.09 -14.49
C VAL A 366 -8.42 15.34 -15.00
N GLY A 367 -8.68 15.06 -16.28
CA GLY A 367 -10.03 15.20 -16.85
C GLY A 367 -11.06 14.23 -16.24
N ARG A 368 -10.60 13.10 -15.69
CA ARG A 368 -11.43 12.08 -15.05
C ARG A 368 -11.57 12.27 -13.55
N LEU A 369 -10.75 13.13 -12.95
CA LEU A 369 -10.72 13.36 -11.50
C LEU A 369 -12.05 13.90 -10.97
N GLY A 370 -12.79 14.69 -11.76
CA GLY A 370 -14.04 15.30 -11.33
C GLY A 370 -13.85 16.11 -10.04
N THR A 371 -14.81 16.02 -9.11
CA THR A 371 -14.67 16.50 -7.73
C THR A 371 -14.40 15.29 -6.82
N PRO A 372 -13.21 15.19 -6.20
CA PRO A 372 -12.92 14.10 -5.27
C PRO A 372 -13.92 14.07 -4.11
N ARG A 373 -14.42 12.88 -3.78
CA ARG A 373 -15.35 12.63 -2.67
C ARG A 373 -14.66 12.00 -1.45
N GLY A 374 -13.33 12.01 -1.44
CA GLY A 374 -12.49 11.37 -0.43
C GLY A 374 -11.30 10.68 -1.08
N ALA A 375 -10.50 10.02 -0.26
CA ALA A 375 -9.36 9.25 -0.70
C ALA A 375 -9.13 8.06 0.23
N SER A 376 -8.58 6.97 -0.29
CA SER A 376 -7.98 5.91 0.51
C SER A 376 -6.49 5.91 0.23
N PHE A 377 -5.64 5.83 1.26
CA PHE A 377 -4.20 5.71 1.04
C PHE A 377 -3.59 4.52 1.77
N PHE A 378 -2.52 4.02 1.19
CA PHE A 378 -1.74 2.88 1.66
C PHE A 378 -0.30 3.34 1.76
N VAL A 379 0.29 3.30 2.95
CA VAL A 379 1.71 3.61 3.13
C VAL A 379 2.54 2.44 2.61
N GLU A 380 3.65 2.73 1.93
CA GLU A 380 4.54 1.71 1.40
C GLU A 380 4.92 0.69 2.48
N GLY A 381 4.72 -0.61 2.20
CA GLY A 381 4.93 -1.69 3.17
C GLY A 381 3.74 -2.04 4.05
N SER A 382 2.57 -1.41 3.86
CA SER A 382 1.31 -1.79 4.52
C SER A 382 0.18 -1.97 3.51
N ASP A 383 -0.61 -3.03 3.70
CA ASP A 383 -1.85 -3.30 2.95
C ASP A 383 -3.10 -2.70 3.61
N GLU A 384 -2.95 -2.06 4.78
CA GLU A 384 -4.04 -1.40 5.47
C GLU A 384 -4.43 -0.09 4.77
N ALA A 385 -5.69 -0.01 4.35
CA ALA A 385 -6.26 1.19 3.74
C ALA A 385 -6.67 2.19 4.82
N ILE A 386 -6.19 3.42 4.71
CA ILE A 386 -6.63 4.53 5.56
C ILE A 386 -7.59 5.40 4.76
N GLU A 387 -8.84 5.47 5.20
CA GLU A 387 -9.89 6.23 4.55
C GLU A 387 -9.88 7.69 5.02
N LEU A 388 -9.91 8.60 4.06
CA LEU A 388 -10.01 10.04 4.23
C LEU A 388 -11.34 10.53 3.64
N PRO A 389 -12.18 11.20 4.45
CA PRO A 389 -13.45 11.74 3.98
C PRO A 389 -13.25 12.93 3.01
N ALA A 390 -14.32 13.35 2.35
CA ALA A 390 -14.25 14.44 1.36
C ALA A 390 -13.77 15.77 1.95
N ASP A 391 -14.12 16.06 3.21
CA ASP A 391 -13.72 17.26 3.96
C ASP A 391 -12.27 17.24 4.41
N ALA A 392 -11.59 16.09 4.34
CA ALA A 392 -10.14 16.02 4.53
C ALA A 392 -9.37 16.68 3.37
N LEU A 393 -10.00 16.93 2.20
CA LEU A 393 -9.36 17.64 1.10
C LEU A 393 -9.18 19.12 1.46
N VAL A 394 -7.95 19.51 1.78
CA VAL A 394 -7.59 20.87 2.19
C VAL A 394 -7.33 21.75 0.97
N ALA A 395 -6.66 21.22 -0.05
CA ALA A 395 -6.33 21.98 -1.25
C ALA A 395 -6.34 21.12 -2.51
N ARG A 396 -6.76 21.74 -3.60
CA ARG A 396 -6.64 21.21 -4.96
C ARG A 396 -5.76 22.14 -5.77
N GLY A 397 -4.65 21.62 -6.30
CA GLY A 397 -3.81 22.34 -7.24
C GLY A 397 -4.57 22.70 -8.51
N HIS A 398 -4.18 23.82 -9.12
CA HIS A 398 -4.71 24.29 -10.41
C HIS A 398 -3.62 24.41 -11.48
N VAL A 399 -2.38 24.05 -11.14
CA VAL A 399 -1.21 24.12 -12.00
C VAL A 399 -0.56 22.75 -12.02
N ILE A 400 -0.26 22.24 -13.23
CA ILE A 400 0.50 21.01 -13.41
C ILE A 400 1.96 21.31 -13.14
N ASP A 401 2.58 20.48 -12.31
CA ASP A 401 4.03 20.50 -12.12
C ASP A 401 4.71 20.07 -13.43
N PRO A 402 5.56 20.91 -14.06
CA PRO A 402 6.15 20.61 -15.36
C PRO A 402 7.19 19.49 -15.32
N LEU A 403 7.79 19.22 -14.15
CA LEU A 403 8.79 18.17 -13.96
C LEU A 403 8.12 16.81 -13.76
N THR A 404 7.08 16.76 -12.92
CA THR A 404 6.40 15.48 -12.61
C THR A 404 5.20 15.21 -13.52
N ARG A 405 4.70 16.20 -14.27
CA ARG A 405 3.46 16.13 -15.06
C ARG A 405 2.26 15.68 -14.22
N THR A 406 2.17 16.20 -12.99
CA THR A 406 1.09 15.87 -12.06
C THR A 406 0.38 17.10 -11.50
N LEU A 407 -0.88 16.92 -11.11
CA LEU A 407 -1.68 17.89 -10.35
C LEU A 407 -1.69 17.47 -8.87
N PRO A 408 -1.22 18.32 -7.93
CA PRO A 408 -1.22 17.98 -6.51
C PRO A 408 -2.60 18.19 -5.88
N LEU A 409 -3.03 17.25 -5.07
CA LEU A 409 -4.16 17.34 -4.13
C LEU A 409 -3.61 17.13 -2.73
N VAL A 410 -4.06 17.93 -1.78
CA VAL A 410 -3.56 17.90 -0.40
C VAL A 410 -4.69 17.52 0.53
N PHE A 411 -4.51 16.43 1.26
CA PHE A 411 -5.44 15.96 2.28
C PHE A 411 -4.84 16.10 3.69
N ALA A 412 -5.67 16.47 4.66
CA ALA A 412 -5.30 16.43 6.07
C ALA A 412 -5.34 15.00 6.62
N VAL A 413 -4.32 14.62 7.37
CA VAL A 413 -4.17 13.30 7.98
C VAL A 413 -3.89 13.47 9.47
N ASP A 414 -4.71 12.86 10.31
CA ASP A 414 -4.48 12.81 11.75
C ASP A 414 -3.38 11.78 12.09
N ASN A 415 -2.33 12.26 12.74
CA ASN A 415 -1.17 11.49 13.15
C ASN A 415 -0.87 11.68 14.65
N ALA A 416 -1.89 11.95 15.49
CA ALA A 416 -1.71 12.10 16.94
C ALA A 416 -1.02 10.88 17.61
N GLY A 417 -1.19 9.69 17.05
CA GLY A 417 -0.52 8.46 17.50
C GLY A 417 0.93 8.28 17.01
N GLY A 418 1.48 9.21 16.23
CA GLY A 418 2.83 9.12 15.68
C GLY A 418 3.06 7.92 14.76
N ARG A 419 2.02 7.51 14.02
CA ARG A 419 2.06 6.31 13.16
C ARG A 419 2.95 6.48 11.94
N TRP A 420 3.06 7.70 11.43
CA TRP A 420 3.76 7.98 10.18
C TRP A 420 4.82 9.06 10.35
N ALA A 421 5.98 8.81 9.72
CA ALA A 421 7.02 9.80 9.55
C ALA A 421 6.74 10.68 8.32
N VAL A 422 7.27 11.89 8.32
CA VAL A 422 7.27 12.77 7.13
C VAL A 422 8.19 12.18 6.06
N GLY A 423 7.79 12.29 4.80
CA GLY A 423 8.53 11.83 3.62
C GLY A 423 8.19 10.40 3.18
N VAL A 424 7.32 9.68 3.90
CA VAL A 424 6.91 8.33 3.46
C VAL A 424 6.05 8.42 2.20
N PHE A 425 6.31 7.52 1.26
CA PHE A 425 5.49 7.37 0.07
C PHE A 425 4.21 6.60 0.40
N ALA A 426 3.15 6.96 -0.31
CA ALA A 426 1.87 6.28 -0.23
C ALA A 426 1.29 6.06 -1.62
N ARG A 427 0.57 4.96 -1.79
CA ARG A 427 -0.34 4.76 -2.91
C ARG A 427 -1.69 5.36 -2.53
N VAL A 428 -2.27 6.18 -3.40
CA VAL A 428 -3.54 6.89 -3.14
C VAL A 428 -4.60 6.46 -4.15
N LEU A 429 -5.78 6.14 -3.67
CA LEU A 429 -7.00 5.89 -4.43
C LEU A 429 -7.96 7.05 -4.19
N LEU A 430 -8.08 7.95 -5.17
CA LEU A 430 -8.97 9.11 -5.09
C LEU A 430 -10.37 8.69 -5.48
N VAL A 431 -11.34 8.84 -4.58
CA VAL A 431 -12.74 8.51 -4.86
C VAL A 431 -13.34 9.60 -5.73
N ASN A 432 -13.74 9.29 -6.96
CA ASN A 432 -14.24 10.26 -7.94
C ASN A 432 -15.67 9.97 -8.44
N GLY A 433 -16.36 9.00 -7.86
CA GLY A 433 -17.73 8.64 -8.22
C GLY A 433 -18.56 8.16 -7.03
N GLU A 434 -19.84 7.91 -7.28
CA GLU A 434 -20.73 7.30 -6.30
C GLU A 434 -20.50 5.80 -6.18
N GLU A 435 -20.73 5.30 -4.97
CA GLU A 435 -20.76 3.86 -4.74
C GLU A 435 -21.89 3.25 -5.57
N ARG A 436 -21.57 2.21 -6.33
CA ARG A 436 -22.53 1.42 -7.09
C ARG A 436 -22.26 -0.05 -6.90
N ARG A 437 -23.31 -0.87 -6.94
CA ARG A 437 -23.13 -2.32 -7.05
C ARG A 437 -22.82 -2.70 -8.48
N ALA A 438 -21.78 -3.48 -8.66
CA ALA A 438 -21.40 -4.03 -9.95
C ALA A 438 -20.79 -5.42 -9.78
N LEU A 439 -20.87 -6.23 -10.83
CA LEU A 439 -20.20 -7.52 -10.88
C LEU A 439 -18.69 -7.30 -10.76
N ALA A 440 -18.07 -7.93 -9.78
CA ALA A 440 -16.66 -7.74 -9.51
C ALA A 440 -15.96 -9.06 -9.18
N VAL A 441 -14.65 -9.05 -9.38
CA VAL A 441 -13.76 -10.14 -8.99
C VAL A 441 -12.60 -9.57 -8.19
N PRO A 442 -11.97 -10.37 -7.31
CA PRO A 442 -10.73 -9.96 -6.66
C PRO A 442 -9.68 -9.58 -7.70
N GLU A 443 -8.92 -8.51 -7.47
CA GLU A 443 -7.89 -8.03 -8.40
C GLU A 443 -6.83 -9.10 -8.68
N SER A 444 -6.57 -9.99 -7.72
CA SER A 444 -5.68 -11.15 -7.86
C SER A 444 -6.13 -12.20 -8.88
N SER A 445 -7.41 -12.20 -9.28
CA SER A 445 -7.91 -13.12 -10.32
C SER A 445 -7.63 -12.67 -11.74
N VAL A 446 -7.26 -11.39 -11.93
CA VAL A 446 -6.97 -10.84 -13.25
C VAL A 446 -5.51 -11.09 -13.60
N VAL A 447 -5.29 -11.83 -14.68
CA VAL A 447 -3.96 -12.12 -15.23
C VAL A 447 -3.76 -11.27 -16.48
N ASP A 448 -2.59 -10.64 -16.59
CA ASP A 448 -2.13 -10.10 -17.88
C ASP A 448 -1.56 -11.24 -18.73
N ASP A 449 -2.21 -11.50 -19.85
CA ASP A 449 -1.78 -12.49 -20.82
C ASP A 449 -1.46 -11.80 -22.13
N SER A 450 -0.17 -11.45 -22.30
CA SER A 450 0.35 -10.75 -23.48
C SER A 450 -0.34 -9.42 -23.74
N GLY A 451 -0.60 -8.63 -22.68
CA GLY A 451 -1.28 -7.34 -22.76
C GLY A 451 -2.81 -7.41 -22.82
N VAL A 452 -3.39 -8.61 -22.70
CA VAL A 452 -4.83 -8.83 -22.62
C VAL A 452 -5.19 -9.27 -21.20
N SER A 453 -6.15 -8.58 -20.58
CA SER A 453 -6.68 -9.00 -19.28
C SER A 453 -7.56 -10.23 -19.41
N VAL A 454 -7.19 -11.30 -18.71
CA VAL A 454 -7.93 -12.58 -18.68
C VAL A 454 -8.19 -13.04 -17.27
N VAL A 455 -9.19 -13.90 -17.11
CA VAL A 455 -9.46 -14.67 -15.90
C VAL A 455 -9.59 -16.15 -16.25
N PHE A 456 -9.32 -17.01 -15.29
CA PHE A 456 -9.58 -18.45 -15.42
C PHE A 456 -10.83 -18.79 -14.62
N VAL A 457 -11.90 -19.16 -15.33
CA VAL A 457 -13.18 -19.55 -14.74
C VAL A 457 -13.15 -21.06 -14.50
N GLN A 458 -13.42 -21.47 -13.27
CA GLN A 458 -13.63 -22.88 -12.93
C GLN A 458 -15.04 -23.27 -13.36
N VAL A 459 -15.13 -24.00 -14.47
CA VAL A 459 -16.43 -24.51 -14.98
C VAL A 459 -16.81 -25.82 -14.32
N GLU A 460 -15.81 -26.55 -13.84
CA GLU A 460 -15.96 -27.82 -13.12
C GLU A 460 -14.75 -28.02 -12.19
N GLY A 461 -14.83 -28.95 -11.24
CA GLY A 461 -13.84 -29.16 -10.18
C GLY A 461 -12.41 -29.19 -10.69
N GLU A 462 -12.20 -29.79 -11.85
CA GLU A 462 -10.89 -29.99 -12.48
C GLU A 462 -10.81 -29.37 -13.88
N SER A 463 -11.78 -28.55 -14.27
CA SER A 463 -11.88 -27.98 -15.60
C SER A 463 -12.03 -26.47 -15.58
N PHE A 464 -11.17 -25.79 -16.34
CA PHE A 464 -11.08 -24.34 -16.36
C PHE A 464 -11.21 -23.77 -17.78
N GLU A 465 -11.73 -22.56 -17.87
CA GLU A 465 -11.80 -21.81 -19.13
C GLU A 465 -11.04 -20.49 -19.00
N ARG A 466 -10.16 -20.23 -19.97
CA ARG A 466 -9.52 -18.92 -20.12
C ARG A 466 -10.51 -17.96 -20.79
N ARG A 467 -10.92 -16.91 -20.08
CA ARG A 467 -11.84 -15.90 -20.62
C ARG A 467 -11.22 -14.52 -20.62
N VAL A 468 -11.32 -13.83 -21.76
CA VAL A 468 -10.94 -12.41 -21.87
C VAL A 468 -12.01 -11.58 -21.16
N VAL A 469 -11.55 -10.63 -20.33
CA VAL A 469 -12.44 -9.75 -19.57
C VAL A 469 -12.23 -8.29 -19.92
N ARG A 470 -13.33 -7.53 -19.90
CA ARG A 470 -13.28 -6.07 -19.95
C ARG A 470 -13.48 -5.53 -18.55
N LEU A 471 -12.49 -4.79 -18.06
CA LEU A 471 -12.46 -4.32 -16.68
C LEU A 471 -13.00 -2.88 -16.57
N GLY A 472 -13.54 -2.55 -15.41
CA GLY A 472 -14.08 -1.23 -15.07
C GLY A 472 -13.39 -0.61 -13.85
N ALA A 473 -14.20 -0.07 -12.93
CA ALA A 473 -13.72 0.55 -11.70
C ALA A 473 -12.95 -0.45 -10.82
N ARG A 474 -11.90 0.04 -10.14
CA ARG A 474 -11.17 -0.72 -9.12
C ARG A 474 -11.42 -0.08 -7.76
N ASP A 475 -11.74 -0.89 -6.76
CA ASP A 475 -11.97 -0.43 -5.39
C ASP A 475 -11.67 -1.55 -4.41
N ARG A 476 -10.97 -1.25 -3.31
CA ARG A 476 -10.70 -2.16 -2.19
C ARG A 476 -10.31 -3.60 -2.60
N GLY A 477 -9.32 -3.74 -3.48
CA GLY A 477 -8.81 -5.05 -3.93
C GLY A 477 -9.74 -5.82 -4.87
N HIS A 478 -10.84 -5.21 -5.32
CA HIS A 478 -11.76 -5.76 -6.31
C HIS A 478 -11.72 -4.92 -7.59
N VAL A 479 -12.06 -5.56 -8.70
CA VAL A 479 -12.18 -4.91 -10.01
C VAL A 479 -13.52 -5.28 -10.64
N GLU A 480 -14.24 -4.26 -11.08
CA GLU A 480 -15.47 -4.39 -11.85
C GLU A 480 -15.21 -5.14 -13.15
N VAL A 481 -16.07 -6.11 -13.47
CA VAL A 481 -16.03 -6.82 -14.74
C VAL A 481 -17.23 -6.43 -15.58
N LEU A 482 -16.96 -5.68 -16.66
CA LEU A 482 -17.97 -5.19 -17.59
C LEU A 482 -18.44 -6.27 -18.58
N SER A 483 -17.60 -7.28 -18.84
CA SER A 483 -17.92 -8.45 -19.68
C SER A 483 -16.86 -9.55 -19.52
N GLY A 484 -17.26 -10.81 -19.72
CA GLY A 484 -16.36 -11.98 -19.78
C GLY A 484 -16.66 -13.07 -18.73
N VAL A 485 -17.34 -12.70 -17.65
CA VAL A 485 -17.81 -13.61 -16.59
C VAL A 485 -19.27 -13.31 -16.24
N ARG A 486 -19.91 -14.24 -15.53
CA ARG A 486 -21.29 -14.15 -15.04
C ARG A 486 -21.33 -14.30 -13.53
N ALA A 487 -22.37 -13.75 -12.90
CA ALA A 487 -22.62 -13.95 -11.48
C ALA A 487 -22.79 -15.45 -11.17
N GLY A 488 -22.22 -15.90 -10.06
CA GLY A 488 -22.28 -17.31 -9.63
C GLY A 488 -21.12 -18.18 -10.14
N GLU A 489 -20.33 -17.70 -11.10
CA GLU A 489 -19.13 -18.41 -11.56
C GLU A 489 -18.00 -18.30 -10.53
N HIS A 490 -17.05 -19.24 -10.56
CA HIS A 490 -15.85 -19.18 -9.71
C HIS A 490 -14.64 -18.83 -10.57
N VAL A 491 -13.86 -17.83 -10.16
CA VAL A 491 -12.61 -17.44 -10.82
C VAL A 491 -11.40 -17.76 -9.96
N VAL A 492 -10.31 -18.19 -10.58
CA VAL A 492 -9.05 -18.49 -9.88
C VAL A 492 -8.42 -17.19 -9.37
N THR A 493 -8.20 -17.07 -8.07
CA THR A 493 -7.57 -15.92 -7.40
C THR A 493 -6.12 -16.20 -7.00
N ARG A 494 -5.75 -17.46 -6.78
CA ARG A 494 -4.38 -17.92 -6.57
C ARG A 494 -4.12 -19.19 -7.36
N GLY A 495 -2.92 -19.33 -7.91
CA GLY A 495 -2.57 -20.45 -8.81
C GLY A 495 -2.99 -20.26 -10.28
N ALA A 496 -3.46 -19.07 -10.69
CA ALA A 496 -3.88 -18.79 -12.06
C ALA A 496 -2.76 -19.01 -13.10
N TRP A 497 -1.50 -18.75 -12.72
CA TRP A 497 -0.34 -19.05 -13.57
C TRP A 497 -0.14 -20.55 -13.79
N SER A 498 -0.38 -21.38 -12.78
CA SER A 498 -0.30 -22.85 -12.90
C SER A 498 -1.36 -23.38 -13.86
N VAL A 499 -2.59 -22.87 -13.78
CA VAL A 499 -3.67 -23.19 -14.73
C VAL A 499 -3.29 -22.77 -16.15
N LYS A 500 -2.71 -21.58 -16.32
CA LYS A 500 -2.20 -21.11 -17.62
C LYS A 500 -1.13 -22.03 -18.21
N LEU A 501 -0.19 -22.49 -17.38
CA LEU A 501 0.87 -23.42 -17.82
C LEU A 501 0.27 -24.77 -18.23
N ALA A 502 -0.72 -25.28 -17.50
CA ALA A 502 -1.45 -26.51 -17.85
C ALA A 502 -2.15 -26.39 -19.22
N ALA A 503 -2.66 -25.20 -19.56
CA ALA A 503 -3.24 -24.95 -20.88
C ALA A 503 -2.21 -25.03 -22.03
N SER A 504 -0.94 -24.75 -21.72
CA SER A 504 0.14 -24.64 -22.71
C SER A 504 0.89 -25.96 -22.91
N SER A 505 0.88 -26.85 -21.92
CA SER A 505 1.59 -28.12 -21.95
C SER A 505 0.93 -29.18 -22.84
N GLY A 506 -0.33 -28.97 -23.27
CA GLY A 506 -1.04 -29.86 -24.21
C GLY A 506 -1.23 -31.30 -23.71
N ALA A 507 -0.89 -31.57 -22.45
CA ALA A 507 -1.02 -32.88 -21.85
C ALA A 507 -2.47 -33.05 -21.40
N ILE A 508 -3.29 -33.64 -22.26
CA ILE A 508 -4.49 -34.36 -21.82
C ILE A 508 -3.96 -35.51 -20.94
N PRO A 509 -4.23 -35.55 -19.63
CA PRO A 509 -3.88 -36.73 -18.84
C PRO A 509 -4.58 -37.93 -19.47
N ALA A 510 -3.84 -38.98 -19.77
CA ALA A 510 -4.42 -40.23 -20.24
C ALA A 510 -5.39 -40.74 -19.17
N HIS A 511 -6.69 -40.68 -19.43
CA HIS A 511 -7.66 -41.39 -18.62
C HIS A 511 -7.34 -42.89 -18.71
N GLY A 512 -7.01 -43.44 -17.56
CA GLY A 512 -6.66 -44.84 -17.38
C GLY A 512 -6.76 -45.18 -15.91
N HIS A 513 -7.95 -45.04 -15.33
CA HIS A 513 -8.24 -45.62 -14.02
C HIS A 513 -8.66 -47.07 -14.20
N SER A 514 -7.68 -47.95 -14.38
CA SER A 514 -7.85 -49.38 -14.09
C SER A 514 -7.49 -49.62 -12.63
N HIS A 515 -8.44 -50.09 -11.83
CA HIS A 515 -8.20 -51.04 -10.74
C HIS A 515 -9.46 -51.83 -10.45
#